data_AF-A0A2B7XUS1-F1
#
_entry.id   AF-A0A2B7XUS1-F1
#
_cell.length_a   1.000
_cell.length_b   1.000
_cell.length_c   1.000
_cell.angle_alpha   90.00
_cell.angle_beta   90.00
_cell.angle_gamma   90.00
#
_symmetry.space_group_name_H-M   'P 1'
#
loop_
_entity.id
_entity.type
_entity.pdbx_description
1 polymer ?
#
loop_
_entity_poly.entity_id
_entity_poly.type
_entity_poly.pdbx_seq_one_letter_code
_entity_poly.pdbx_strand_id
1 'polypeptide(L)'
;MRPKREIALMEAVRVHDAPMIKFLLERGAVDNAHELFSLAALNDCPEVLEVLLDVAGFDIELPLAGWGATMLQRTAWYCRTNSVRFLLNIGANIHARTSSHGRTALHMIGEHLHSPVPTIMLLIERGVDIGARDNLGQTALHTAASHNRSSVVRALLDIEDIRTFFLEATDMDGCTALHMAARSVNTNIIEMLLAAGANAEAGDKNQNTPLDLANRARLRLRRGTTAVEMLTKYCETKK
;
A
#
# COMPACT_ATOMS: atom_id res chain seq x y z
N MET A 1 11.73 29.47 -19.41
CA MET A 1 10.37 29.33 -20.01
C MET A 1 10.33 28.00 -20.72
N ARG A 2 9.34 27.13 -20.45
CA ARG A 2 9.14 25.90 -21.24
C ARG A 2 8.67 26.29 -22.67
N PRO A 3 9.26 25.73 -23.74
CA PRO A 3 8.76 25.85 -25.11
C PRO A 3 7.25 25.60 -25.24
N LYS A 4 6.59 26.30 -26.17
CA LYS A 4 5.14 26.15 -26.42
C LYS A 4 4.71 24.71 -26.70
N ARG A 5 5.58 23.91 -27.33
CA ARG A 5 5.32 22.49 -27.64
C ARG A 5 5.33 21.60 -26.39
N GLU A 6 6.17 21.91 -25.40
CA GLU A 6 6.19 21.19 -24.11
C GLU A 6 4.94 21.49 -23.28
N ILE A 7 4.49 22.76 -23.28
CA ILE A 7 3.23 23.14 -22.62
C ILE A 7 2.06 22.40 -23.26
N ALA A 8 2.01 22.34 -24.59
CA ALA A 8 0.97 21.61 -25.32
C ALA A 8 1.01 20.10 -25.05
N LEU A 9 2.21 19.51 -24.94
CA LEU A 9 2.37 18.09 -24.62
C LEU A 9 1.89 17.76 -23.21
N MET A 10 2.28 18.57 -22.22
CA MET A 10 1.81 18.41 -20.84
C MET A 10 0.29 18.57 -20.73
N GLU A 11 -0.31 19.53 -21.45
CA GLU A 11 -1.76 19.69 -21.50
C GLU A 11 -2.45 18.48 -22.15
N ALA A 12 -1.90 17.98 -23.27
CA ALA A 12 -2.42 16.78 -23.93
C ALA A 12 -2.42 15.55 -23.00
N VAL A 13 -1.38 15.38 -22.18
CA VAL A 13 -1.33 14.34 -21.12
C VAL A 13 -2.41 14.56 -20.06
N ARG A 14 -2.65 15.81 -19.64
CA ARG A 14 -3.68 16.15 -18.63
C ARG A 14 -5.10 15.86 -19.12
N VAL A 15 -5.38 16.10 -20.40
CA VAL A 15 -6.69 15.82 -21.01
C VAL A 15 -6.77 14.44 -21.65
N HIS A 16 -5.72 13.62 -21.50
CA HIS A 16 -5.63 12.24 -21.99
C HIS A 16 -5.78 12.08 -23.52
N ASP A 17 -5.32 13.07 -24.29
CA ASP A 17 -5.38 13.06 -25.76
C ASP A 17 -4.19 12.28 -26.36
N ALA A 18 -4.30 10.95 -26.34
CA ALA A 18 -3.27 10.04 -26.87
C ALA A 18 -2.84 10.35 -28.33
N PRO A 19 -3.75 10.64 -29.29
CA PRO A 19 -3.36 11.08 -30.63
C PRO A 19 -2.52 12.36 -30.65
N MET A 20 -2.90 13.38 -29.87
CA MET A 20 -2.13 14.63 -29.79
C MET A 20 -0.76 14.41 -29.15
N ILE A 21 -0.68 13.60 -28.08
CA ILE A 21 0.58 13.25 -27.42
C ILE A 21 1.54 12.61 -28.43
N LYS A 22 1.06 11.58 -29.16
CA LYS A 22 1.85 10.91 -30.20
C LYS A 22 2.33 11.88 -31.28
N PHE A 23 1.41 12.70 -31.81
CA PHE A 23 1.72 13.71 -32.82
C PHE A 23 2.80 14.72 -32.37
N LEU A 24 2.75 15.15 -31.11
CA LEU A 24 3.70 16.10 -30.54
C LEU A 24 5.07 15.45 -30.31
N LEU A 25 5.12 14.22 -29.78
CA LEU A 25 6.37 13.49 -29.55
C LEU A 25 7.09 13.15 -30.86
N GLU A 26 6.37 12.68 -31.89
CA GLU A 26 6.92 12.41 -33.23
C GLU A 26 7.55 13.66 -33.89
N ARG A 27 7.12 14.86 -33.47
CA ARG A 27 7.66 16.15 -33.92
C ARG A 27 8.78 16.69 -33.04
N GLY A 28 9.34 15.86 -32.17
CA GLY A 28 10.46 16.18 -31.31
C GLY A 28 10.10 17.10 -30.15
N ALA A 29 8.87 17.04 -29.62
CA ALA A 29 8.57 17.66 -28.33
C ALA A 29 9.34 16.90 -27.24
N VAL A 30 10.45 17.47 -26.78
CA VAL A 30 11.26 16.91 -25.69
C VAL A 30 10.74 17.49 -24.38
N ASP A 31 10.24 16.64 -23.49
CA ASP A 31 9.87 17.04 -22.13
C ASP A 31 10.43 16.01 -21.14
N ASN A 32 10.27 16.28 -19.85
CA ASN A 32 10.62 15.36 -18.79
C ASN A 32 9.72 14.10 -18.85
N ALA A 33 10.16 13.07 -19.58
CA ALA A 33 9.45 11.81 -19.77
C ALA A 33 8.96 11.22 -18.44
N HIS A 34 9.76 11.36 -17.38
CA HIS A 34 9.38 10.92 -16.04
C HIS A 34 8.20 11.71 -15.46
N GLU A 35 8.13 13.03 -15.65
CA GLU A 35 7.01 13.85 -15.20
C GLU A 35 5.71 13.47 -15.94
N LEU A 36 5.78 13.34 -17.27
CA LEU A 36 4.62 12.96 -18.09
C LEU A 36 4.13 11.54 -17.74
N PHE A 37 5.04 10.59 -17.65
CA PHE A 37 4.71 9.20 -17.31
C PHE A 37 4.15 9.11 -15.89
N SER A 38 4.72 9.85 -14.94
CA SER A 38 4.16 9.95 -13.58
C SER A 38 2.74 10.51 -13.56
N LEU A 39 2.48 11.56 -14.33
CA LEU A 39 1.17 12.19 -14.40
C LEU A 39 0.13 11.24 -15.00
N ALA A 40 0.45 10.59 -16.11
CA ALA A 40 -0.41 9.60 -16.75
C ALA A 40 -0.69 8.40 -15.83
N ALA A 41 0.34 7.89 -15.15
CA ALA A 41 0.22 6.76 -14.23
C ALA A 41 -0.69 7.10 -13.05
N LEU A 42 -0.55 8.30 -12.49
CA LEU A 42 -1.37 8.79 -11.38
C LEU A 42 -2.79 9.19 -11.77
N ASN A 43 -3.06 9.41 -13.06
CA ASN A 43 -4.42 9.63 -13.58
C ASN A 43 -5.12 8.33 -14.00
N ASP A 44 -4.44 7.17 -13.88
CA ASP A 44 -4.99 5.84 -14.20
C ASP A 44 -5.35 5.65 -15.69
N CYS A 45 -4.56 6.27 -16.58
CA CYS A 45 -4.79 6.27 -18.03
C CYS A 45 -3.75 5.41 -18.78
N PRO A 46 -3.97 4.08 -18.91
CA PRO A 46 -3.02 3.18 -19.56
C PRO A 46 -2.76 3.49 -21.04
N GLU A 47 -3.73 4.08 -21.75
CA GLU A 47 -3.59 4.47 -23.15
C GLU A 47 -2.52 5.55 -23.32
N VAL A 48 -2.45 6.49 -22.37
CA VAL A 48 -1.39 7.51 -22.36
C VAL A 48 -0.05 6.91 -21.95
N LEU A 49 -0.05 5.95 -21.00
CA LEU A 49 1.18 5.24 -20.61
C LEU A 49 1.79 4.46 -21.78
N GLU A 50 0.97 3.83 -22.59
CA GLU A 50 1.39 3.11 -23.79
C GLU A 50 2.09 4.06 -24.78
N VAL A 51 1.45 5.17 -25.14
CA VAL A 51 2.03 6.17 -26.05
C VAL A 51 3.34 6.75 -25.49
N LEU A 52 3.39 7.04 -24.19
CA LEU A 52 4.60 7.59 -23.57
C LEU A 52 5.73 6.56 -23.52
N LEU A 53 5.44 5.28 -23.27
CA LEU A 53 6.45 4.22 -23.24
C LEU A 53 7.08 4.01 -24.63
N ASP A 54 6.25 3.90 -25.65
CA ASP A 54 6.67 3.64 -27.04
C ASP A 54 7.63 4.71 -27.58
N VAL A 55 7.44 5.97 -27.18
CA VAL A 55 8.15 7.10 -27.79
C VAL A 55 9.22 7.70 -26.87
N ALA A 56 9.06 7.62 -25.55
CA ALA A 56 9.94 8.31 -24.60
C ALA A 56 10.92 7.38 -23.83
N GLY A 57 10.76 6.05 -23.91
CA GLY A 57 11.72 5.10 -23.32
C GLY A 57 11.86 5.24 -21.80
N PHE A 58 10.74 5.14 -21.07
CA PHE A 58 10.72 5.27 -19.61
C PHE A 58 11.19 3.97 -18.93
N ASP A 59 12.22 4.07 -18.07
CA ASP A 59 12.61 2.98 -17.18
C ASP A 59 11.59 2.85 -16.04
N ILE A 60 10.76 1.81 -16.13
CA ILE A 60 9.67 1.54 -15.18
C ILE A 60 10.16 1.14 -13.79
N GLU A 61 11.41 0.69 -13.67
CA GLU A 61 12.05 0.31 -12.40
C GLU A 61 12.79 1.47 -11.73
N LEU A 62 12.93 2.60 -12.42
CA LEU A 62 13.62 3.75 -11.87
C LEU A 62 12.94 4.22 -10.57
N PRO A 63 13.66 4.23 -9.43
CA PRO A 63 13.12 4.75 -8.19
C PRO A 63 12.82 6.24 -8.32
N LEU A 64 11.59 6.59 -7.98
CA LEU A 64 11.11 7.97 -8.04
C LEU A 64 11.63 8.74 -6.82
N ALA A 65 11.77 10.06 -6.97
CA ALA A 65 12.20 10.94 -5.89
C ALA A 65 11.35 10.79 -4.61
N GLY A 66 11.98 10.98 -3.45
CA GLY A 66 11.39 10.76 -2.12
C GLY A 66 11.89 9.47 -1.50
N TRP A 67 10.98 8.59 -1.08
CA TRP A 67 11.28 7.31 -0.40
C TRP A 67 11.84 6.19 -1.29
N GLY A 68 12.17 6.47 -2.56
CA GLY A 68 12.74 5.50 -3.51
C GLY A 68 11.73 4.45 -3.96
N ALA A 69 10.50 4.87 -4.26
CA ALA A 69 9.44 3.97 -4.72
C ALA A 69 9.42 3.89 -6.25
N THR A 70 9.21 2.71 -6.83
CA THR A 70 9.00 2.55 -8.29
C THR A 70 7.61 3.05 -8.71
N MET A 71 7.36 3.12 -10.03
CA MET A 71 6.02 3.48 -10.52
C MET A 71 4.92 2.52 -10.08
N LEU A 72 5.24 1.23 -10.02
CA LEU A 72 4.31 0.22 -9.55
C LEU A 72 3.87 0.49 -8.10
N GLN A 73 4.83 0.79 -7.21
CA GLN A 73 4.54 1.06 -5.81
C GLN A 73 3.75 2.36 -5.62
N ARG A 74 4.05 3.39 -6.42
CA ARG A 74 3.33 4.67 -6.34
C ARG A 74 1.90 4.56 -6.86
N THR A 75 1.69 3.89 -7.99
CA THR A 75 0.34 3.62 -8.52
C THR A 75 -0.46 2.72 -7.59
N ALA A 76 0.18 1.73 -6.94
CA ALA A 76 -0.43 0.91 -5.91
C ALA A 76 -0.86 1.74 -4.69
N TRP A 77 -0.01 2.65 -4.19
CA TRP A 77 -0.36 3.56 -3.09
C TRP A 77 -1.64 4.34 -3.37
N TYR A 78 -1.76 4.92 -4.58
CA TYR A 78 -2.95 5.66 -5.01
C TYR A 78 -4.08 4.79 -5.57
N CYS A 79 -3.94 3.46 -5.53
CA CYS A 79 -4.95 2.49 -6.00
C CYS A 79 -5.32 2.65 -7.49
N ARG A 80 -4.36 3.06 -8.33
CA ARG A 80 -4.53 3.22 -9.78
C ARG A 80 -4.46 1.85 -10.45
N THR A 81 -5.59 1.15 -10.45
CA THR A 81 -5.64 -0.29 -10.78
C THR A 81 -5.32 -0.54 -12.25
N ASN A 82 -5.72 0.34 -13.15
CA ASN A 82 -5.42 0.21 -14.58
C ASN A 82 -3.94 0.44 -14.85
N SER A 83 -3.35 1.46 -14.22
CA SER A 83 -1.90 1.71 -14.27
C SER A 83 -1.09 0.57 -13.65
N VAL A 84 -1.49 0.03 -12.49
CA VAL A 84 -0.85 -1.14 -11.88
C VAL A 84 -0.90 -2.33 -12.83
N ARG A 85 -2.07 -2.60 -13.43
CA ARG A 85 -2.24 -3.67 -14.41
C ARG A 85 -1.32 -3.50 -15.61
N PHE A 86 -1.29 -2.30 -16.17
CA PHE A 86 -0.44 -1.94 -17.31
C PHE A 86 1.04 -2.16 -16.98
N LEU A 87 1.51 -1.60 -15.86
CA LEU A 87 2.90 -1.73 -15.41
C LEU A 87 3.32 -3.19 -15.24
N LEU A 88 2.47 -4.02 -14.61
CA LEU A 88 2.73 -5.45 -14.46
C LEU A 88 2.73 -6.19 -15.80
N ASN A 89 1.89 -5.79 -16.76
CA ASN A 89 1.85 -6.41 -18.09
C ASN A 89 3.14 -6.13 -18.90
N ILE A 90 3.77 -4.97 -18.70
CA ILE A 90 5.05 -4.62 -19.34
C ILE A 90 6.28 -5.07 -18.54
N GLY A 91 6.09 -5.86 -17.48
CA GLY A 91 7.16 -6.52 -16.74
C GLY A 91 7.69 -5.78 -15.51
N ALA A 92 6.93 -4.83 -14.95
CA ALA A 92 7.31 -4.19 -13.70
C ALA A 92 7.53 -5.23 -12.57
N ASN A 93 8.59 -5.06 -11.79
CA ASN A 93 8.95 -5.96 -10.70
C ASN A 93 7.94 -5.85 -9.55
N ILE A 94 7.06 -6.85 -9.44
CA ILE A 94 6.04 -6.92 -8.38
C ILE A 94 6.64 -7.01 -6.96
N HIS A 95 7.88 -7.46 -6.85
CA HIS A 95 8.62 -7.59 -5.59
C HIS A 95 9.59 -6.42 -5.33
N ALA A 96 9.51 -5.34 -6.12
CA ALA A 96 10.30 -4.15 -5.86
C ALA A 96 10.13 -3.66 -4.42
N ARG A 97 11.21 -3.14 -3.83
CA ARG A 97 11.28 -2.65 -2.45
C ARG A 97 11.71 -1.19 -2.44
N THR A 98 11.00 -0.35 -1.70
CA THR A 98 11.40 1.06 -1.55
C THR A 98 12.76 1.16 -0.88
N SER A 99 13.61 2.09 -1.33
CA SER A 99 14.97 2.25 -0.78
C SER A 99 14.98 2.70 0.69
N SER A 100 13.93 3.41 1.14
CA SER A 100 13.88 3.98 2.49
C SER A 100 13.43 2.98 3.57
N HIS A 101 12.36 2.22 3.30
CA HIS A 101 11.71 1.36 4.29
C HIS A 101 11.59 -0.09 3.83
N GLY A 102 12.05 -0.43 2.62
CA GLY A 102 11.92 -1.78 2.09
C GLY A 102 10.47 -2.18 1.81
N ARG A 103 9.58 -1.22 1.57
CA ARG A 103 8.15 -1.48 1.39
C ARG A 103 7.87 -2.02 -0.02
N THR A 104 6.99 -3.01 -0.11
CA THR A 104 6.47 -3.53 -1.39
C THR A 104 5.19 -2.80 -1.79
N ALA A 105 4.66 -3.06 -2.99
CA ALA A 105 3.37 -2.48 -3.43
C ALA A 105 2.22 -2.75 -2.44
N LEU A 106 2.19 -3.94 -1.81
CA LEU A 106 1.16 -4.31 -0.84
C LEU A 106 1.27 -3.52 0.48
N HIS A 107 2.49 -3.18 0.92
CA HIS A 107 2.69 -2.29 2.08
C HIS A 107 2.14 -0.89 1.80
N MET A 108 2.44 -0.34 0.61
CA MET A 108 1.99 0.99 0.23
C MET A 108 0.45 1.10 0.23
N ILE A 109 -0.23 0.07 -0.26
CA ILE A 109 -1.70 -0.01 -0.20
C ILE A 109 -2.21 0.07 1.25
N GLY A 110 -1.51 -0.58 2.19
CA GLY A 110 -1.83 -0.56 3.62
C GLY A 110 -1.74 0.82 4.28
N GLU A 111 -1.21 1.84 3.60
CA GLU A 111 -1.09 3.21 4.14
C GLU A 111 -2.17 4.16 3.62
N HIS A 112 -2.77 3.93 2.45
CA HIS A 112 -3.70 4.90 1.84
C HIS A 112 -5.15 4.69 2.28
N LEU A 113 -5.93 5.77 2.29
CA LEU A 113 -7.34 5.81 2.75
C LEU A 113 -8.35 5.13 1.79
N HIS A 114 -8.02 4.93 0.51
CA HIS A 114 -9.00 4.47 -0.48
C HIS A 114 -9.20 2.96 -0.44
N SER A 115 -10.37 2.48 -0.93
CA SER A 115 -10.69 1.05 -1.02
C SER A 115 -9.87 0.40 -2.14
N PRO A 116 -8.80 -0.34 -1.81
CA PRO A 116 -7.83 -0.80 -2.79
C PRO A 116 -8.08 -2.24 -3.22
N VAL A 117 -9.27 -2.79 -2.93
CA VAL A 117 -9.55 -4.23 -3.08
C VAL A 117 -9.23 -4.73 -4.50
N PRO A 118 -9.63 -4.04 -5.60
CA PRO A 118 -9.24 -4.47 -6.94
C PRO A 118 -7.73 -4.50 -7.17
N THR A 119 -7.00 -3.53 -6.62
CA THR A 119 -5.53 -3.48 -6.72
C THR A 119 -4.88 -4.59 -5.90
N ILE A 120 -5.39 -4.89 -4.69
CA ILE A 120 -4.91 -6.01 -3.86
C ILE A 120 -5.12 -7.33 -4.59
N MET A 121 -6.33 -7.59 -5.09
CA MET A 121 -6.65 -8.83 -5.79
C MET A 121 -5.80 -8.98 -7.04
N LEU A 122 -5.62 -7.90 -7.82
CA LEU A 122 -4.70 -7.90 -8.94
C LEU A 122 -3.26 -8.26 -8.54
N LEU A 123 -2.71 -7.69 -7.46
CA LEU A 123 -1.36 -8.02 -7.02
C LEU A 123 -1.24 -9.49 -6.56
N ILE A 124 -2.26 -10.02 -5.88
CA ILE A 124 -2.32 -11.42 -5.46
C ILE A 124 -2.40 -12.36 -6.68
N GLU A 125 -3.29 -12.08 -7.63
CA GLU A 125 -3.40 -12.82 -8.89
C GLU A 125 -2.08 -12.85 -9.68
N ARG A 126 -1.26 -11.81 -9.53
CA ARG A 126 0.05 -11.67 -10.18
C ARG A 126 1.20 -12.22 -9.34
N GLY A 127 0.92 -12.87 -8.20
CA GLY A 127 1.90 -13.58 -7.40
C GLY A 127 2.75 -12.69 -6.49
N VAL A 128 2.21 -11.56 -6.00
CA VAL A 128 2.92 -10.75 -5.00
C VAL A 128 3.22 -11.59 -3.76
N ASP A 129 4.40 -11.39 -3.16
CA ASP A 129 4.71 -11.96 -1.84
C ASP A 129 3.93 -11.21 -0.76
N ILE A 130 2.81 -11.80 -0.34
CA ILE A 130 1.93 -11.26 0.69
C ILE A 130 2.63 -11.25 2.06
N GLY A 131 3.52 -12.21 2.30
CA GLY A 131 4.31 -12.37 3.53
C GLY A 131 5.55 -11.48 3.59
N ALA A 132 5.82 -10.69 2.56
CA ALA A 132 6.97 -9.81 2.49
C ALA A 132 7.05 -8.91 3.73
N ARG A 133 8.26 -8.76 4.25
CA ARG A 133 8.55 -7.92 5.43
C ARG A 133 9.31 -6.67 5.02
N ASP A 134 8.91 -5.51 5.53
CA ASP A 134 9.64 -4.26 5.37
C ASP A 134 10.88 -4.19 6.30
N ASN A 135 11.59 -3.06 6.33
CA ASN A 135 12.81 -2.89 7.12
C ASN A 135 12.57 -2.90 8.64
N LEU A 136 11.32 -2.78 9.10
CA LEU A 136 10.92 -2.94 10.49
C LEU A 136 10.38 -4.36 10.78
N GLY A 137 10.48 -5.26 9.80
CA GLY A 137 9.92 -6.61 9.88
C GLY A 137 8.40 -6.65 9.72
N GLN A 138 7.75 -5.52 9.39
CA GLN A 138 6.31 -5.41 9.29
C GLN A 138 5.82 -6.02 7.99
N THR A 139 4.67 -6.68 8.03
CA THR A 139 3.92 -7.10 6.83
C THR A 139 2.89 -6.04 6.44
N ALA A 140 2.26 -6.18 5.27
CA ALA A 140 1.16 -5.31 4.87
C ALA A 140 -0.02 -5.28 5.87
N LEU A 141 -0.26 -6.36 6.64
CA LEU A 141 -1.29 -6.37 7.69
C LEU A 141 -0.93 -5.43 8.84
N HIS A 142 0.33 -5.39 9.25
CA HIS A 142 0.80 -4.48 10.30
C HIS A 142 0.59 -3.02 9.87
N THR A 143 0.95 -2.71 8.62
CA THR A 143 0.78 -1.38 8.04
C THR A 143 -0.71 -1.00 7.96
N ALA A 144 -1.56 -1.88 7.44
CA ALA A 144 -3.00 -1.67 7.37
C ALA A 144 -3.65 -1.52 8.76
N ALA A 145 -3.21 -2.33 9.72
CA ALA A 145 -3.73 -2.32 11.08
C ALA A 145 -3.35 -1.04 11.85
N SER A 146 -2.12 -0.54 11.66
CA SER A 146 -1.67 0.72 12.28
C SER A 146 -2.37 1.96 11.70
N HIS A 147 -2.69 1.95 10.40
CA HIS A 147 -3.29 3.09 9.68
C HIS A 147 -4.82 3.02 9.55
N ASN A 148 -5.48 2.08 10.24
CA ASN A 148 -6.94 1.91 10.22
C ASN A 148 -7.52 1.63 8.81
N ARG A 149 -6.85 0.79 8.02
CA ARG A 149 -7.27 0.46 6.65
C ARG A 149 -8.14 -0.78 6.63
N SER A 150 -9.41 -0.63 7.03
CA SER A 150 -10.29 -1.79 7.24
C SER A 150 -10.55 -2.63 5.99
N SER A 151 -10.65 -1.99 4.82
CA SER A 151 -10.80 -2.68 3.53
C SER A 151 -9.59 -3.54 3.18
N VAL A 152 -8.38 -3.05 3.47
CA VAL A 152 -7.13 -3.79 3.28
C VAL A 152 -7.06 -4.97 4.24
N VAL A 153 -7.31 -4.73 5.53
CA VAL A 153 -7.31 -5.79 6.54
C VAL A 153 -8.30 -6.89 6.16
N ARG A 154 -9.54 -6.54 5.79
CA ARG A 154 -10.52 -7.52 5.33
C ARG A 154 -10.04 -8.32 4.13
N ALA A 155 -9.58 -7.64 3.07
CA ALA A 155 -9.11 -8.28 1.86
C ALA A 155 -7.94 -9.24 2.11
N LEU A 156 -7.03 -8.90 3.03
CA LEU A 156 -5.91 -9.76 3.40
C LEU A 156 -6.33 -10.94 4.28
N LEU A 157 -7.32 -10.75 5.17
CA LEU A 157 -7.85 -11.82 6.01
C LEU A 157 -8.72 -12.79 5.21
N ASP A 158 -9.38 -12.36 4.14
CA ASP A 158 -10.19 -13.24 3.29
C ASP A 158 -9.36 -14.24 2.47
N ILE A 159 -8.02 -14.16 2.51
CA ILE A 159 -7.10 -15.12 1.89
C ILE A 159 -6.93 -16.33 2.82
N GLU A 160 -7.72 -17.38 2.60
CA GLU A 160 -7.83 -18.52 3.52
C GLU A 160 -6.49 -19.26 3.76
N ASP A 161 -5.72 -19.53 2.71
CA ASP A 161 -4.53 -20.40 2.77
C ASP A 161 -3.39 -19.87 3.65
N ILE A 162 -3.36 -18.57 3.93
CA ILE A 162 -2.27 -17.90 4.65
C ILE A 162 -2.74 -17.12 5.87
N ARG A 163 -4.06 -17.13 6.18
CA ARG A 163 -4.66 -16.32 7.25
C ARG A 163 -3.94 -16.47 8.58
N THR A 164 -3.75 -17.70 9.05
CA THR A 164 -3.15 -17.96 10.38
C THR A 164 -1.68 -17.53 10.46
N PHE A 165 -0.88 -17.83 9.43
CA PHE A 165 0.51 -17.39 9.37
C PHE A 165 0.63 -15.87 9.40
N PHE A 166 -0.30 -15.19 8.74
CA PHE A 166 -0.27 -13.75 8.58
C PHE A 166 -0.79 -12.98 9.80
N LEU A 167 -1.80 -13.54 10.49
CA LEU A 167 -2.34 -13.00 11.75
C LEU A 167 -1.28 -12.95 12.85
N GLU A 168 -0.49 -14.02 12.97
CA GLU A 168 0.51 -14.20 14.02
C GLU A 168 1.94 -13.83 13.59
N ALA A 169 2.09 -13.28 12.37
CA ALA A 169 3.35 -12.71 11.95
C ALA A 169 3.75 -11.57 12.90
N THR A 170 5.00 -11.57 13.35
CA THR A 170 5.54 -10.53 14.22
C THR A 170 6.57 -9.66 13.51
N ASP A 171 6.54 -8.37 13.80
CA ASP A 171 7.58 -7.42 13.39
C ASP A 171 8.88 -7.57 14.21
N MET A 172 9.83 -6.65 14.02
CA MET A 172 11.10 -6.67 14.75
C MET A 172 10.95 -6.43 16.26
N ASP A 173 9.83 -5.89 16.75
CA ASP A 173 9.57 -5.71 18.18
C ASP A 173 8.76 -6.88 18.77
N GLY A 174 8.49 -7.92 17.99
CA GLY A 174 7.62 -9.02 18.38
C GLY A 174 6.13 -8.65 18.34
N CYS A 175 5.78 -7.48 17.81
CA CYS A 175 4.39 -7.03 17.74
C CYS A 175 3.69 -7.70 16.55
N THR A 176 2.48 -8.21 16.77
CA THR A 176 1.57 -8.66 15.71
C THR A 176 0.73 -7.50 15.14
N ALA A 177 -0.06 -7.73 14.10
CA ALA A 177 -1.01 -6.74 13.60
C ALA A 177 -2.04 -6.30 14.67
N LEU A 178 -2.42 -7.19 15.59
CA LEU A 178 -3.33 -6.85 16.69
C LEU A 178 -2.69 -5.88 17.68
N HIS A 179 -1.38 -6.02 17.96
CA HIS A 179 -0.63 -5.05 18.75
C HIS A 179 -0.64 -3.66 18.10
N MET A 180 -0.47 -3.58 16.77
CA MET A 180 -0.51 -2.33 16.02
C MET A 180 -1.88 -1.68 16.06
N ALA A 181 -2.95 -2.45 15.85
CA ALA A 181 -4.32 -1.97 15.94
C ALA A 181 -4.65 -1.44 17.35
N ALA A 182 -4.21 -2.16 18.39
CA ALA A 182 -4.41 -1.78 19.78
C ALA A 182 -3.65 -0.50 20.15
N ARG A 183 -2.38 -0.39 19.75
CA ARG A 183 -1.55 0.81 19.97
C ARG A 183 -2.11 2.05 19.28
N SER A 184 -2.70 1.89 18.10
CA SER A 184 -3.36 2.96 17.34
C SER A 184 -4.83 3.19 17.73
N VAL A 185 -5.40 2.37 18.62
CA VAL A 185 -6.82 2.42 19.04
C VAL A 185 -7.79 2.25 17.86
N ASN A 186 -7.42 1.40 16.89
CA ASN A 186 -8.23 1.13 15.70
C ASN A 186 -9.26 0.03 15.98
N THR A 187 -10.36 0.41 16.64
CA THR A 187 -11.36 -0.52 17.18
C THR A 187 -11.93 -1.49 16.15
N ASN A 188 -12.25 -1.00 14.95
CA ASN A 188 -12.79 -1.83 13.88
C ASN A 188 -11.79 -2.88 13.40
N ILE A 189 -10.49 -2.55 13.40
CA ILE A 189 -9.43 -3.50 13.05
C ILE A 189 -9.27 -4.55 14.15
N ILE A 190 -9.31 -4.13 15.43
CA ILE A 190 -9.25 -5.05 16.58
C ILE A 190 -10.36 -6.10 16.46
N GLU A 191 -11.60 -5.67 16.22
CA GLU A 191 -12.75 -6.57 16.05
C GLU A 191 -12.52 -7.57 14.90
N MET A 192 -12.09 -7.10 13.73
CA MET A 192 -11.83 -7.97 12.58
C MET A 192 -10.72 -8.99 12.84
N LEU A 193 -9.62 -8.58 13.47
CA LEU A 193 -8.49 -9.47 13.79
C LEU A 193 -8.90 -10.52 14.82
N LEU A 194 -9.64 -10.13 15.87
CA LEU A 194 -10.13 -11.06 16.90
C LEU A 194 -11.16 -12.05 16.35
N ALA A 195 -12.04 -11.59 15.46
CA ALA A 195 -13.00 -12.45 14.76
C ALA A 195 -12.30 -13.44 13.82
N ALA A 196 -11.17 -13.06 13.21
CA ALA A 196 -10.34 -13.92 12.40
C ALA A 196 -9.47 -14.89 13.23
N GLY A 197 -9.48 -14.78 14.56
CA GLY A 197 -8.80 -15.70 15.47
C GLY A 197 -7.42 -15.25 15.94
N ALA A 198 -7.07 -13.95 15.81
CA ALA A 198 -5.81 -13.43 16.33
C ALA A 198 -5.64 -13.69 17.83
N ASN A 199 -4.43 -14.03 18.25
CA ASN A 199 -4.11 -14.25 19.66
C ASN A 199 -4.08 -12.92 20.45
N ALA A 200 -5.13 -12.69 21.24
CA ALA A 200 -5.24 -11.51 22.11
C ALA A 200 -4.24 -11.49 23.28
N GLU A 201 -3.62 -12.62 23.59
CA GLU A 201 -2.65 -12.79 24.69
C GLU A 201 -1.21 -12.92 24.17
N ALA A 202 -0.97 -12.70 22.86
CA ALA A 202 0.39 -12.69 22.31
C ALA A 202 1.22 -11.61 22.99
N GLY A 203 2.42 -11.94 23.46
CA GLY A 203 3.35 -10.98 24.05
C GLY A 203 4.35 -10.48 23.01
N ASP A 204 4.57 -9.16 22.97
CA ASP A 204 5.72 -8.56 22.27
C ASP A 204 7.05 -8.92 22.96
N LYS A 205 8.19 -8.42 22.45
CA LYS A 205 9.51 -8.68 23.07
C LYS A 205 9.63 -8.25 24.54
N ASN A 206 8.79 -7.31 24.97
CA ASN A 206 8.74 -6.82 26.35
C ASN A 206 7.59 -7.47 27.14
N GLN A 207 7.01 -8.56 26.64
CA GLN A 207 5.86 -9.26 27.21
C GLN A 207 4.60 -8.38 27.33
N ASN A 208 4.49 -7.32 26.53
CA ASN A 208 3.25 -6.55 26.47
C ASN A 208 2.27 -7.25 25.55
N THR A 209 1.05 -7.43 26.03
CA THR A 209 -0.08 -7.87 25.22
C THR A 209 -0.64 -6.71 24.38
N PRO A 210 -1.49 -6.98 23.37
CA PRO A 210 -2.30 -5.94 22.73
C PRO A 210 -3.09 -5.11 23.75
N LEU A 211 -3.63 -5.71 24.81
CA LEU A 211 -4.36 -5.01 25.86
C LEU A 211 -3.46 -4.03 26.64
N ASP A 212 -2.21 -4.41 26.92
CA ASP A 212 -1.23 -3.52 27.57
C ASP A 212 -0.92 -2.29 26.69
N LEU A 213 -0.76 -2.50 25.38
CA LEU A 213 -0.54 -1.41 24.44
C LEU A 213 -1.77 -0.50 24.31
N ALA A 214 -2.98 -1.05 24.28
CA ALA A 214 -4.21 -0.28 24.30
C ALA A 214 -4.33 0.57 25.58
N ASN A 215 -3.97 0.02 26.74
CA ASN A 215 -3.95 0.75 28.01
C ASN A 215 -2.96 1.91 28.01
N ARG A 216 -1.74 1.71 27.49
CA ARG A 216 -0.74 2.78 27.32
C ARG A 216 -1.24 3.86 26.36
N ALA A 217 -1.84 3.46 25.24
CA ALA A 217 -2.41 4.39 24.27
C ALA A 217 -3.56 5.22 24.86
N ARG A 218 -4.45 4.60 25.66
CA ARG A 218 -5.54 5.26 26.40
C ARG A 218 -5.02 6.37 27.30
N LEU A 219 -3.98 6.09 28.10
CA LEU A 219 -3.37 7.07 28.99
C LEU A 219 -2.75 8.25 28.21
N ARG A 220 -2.12 7.98 27.06
CA ARG A 220 -1.48 8.98 26.22
C ARG A 220 -2.48 9.86 25.45
N LEU A 221 -3.51 9.26 24.88
CA LEU A 221 -4.42 9.92 23.94
C LEU A 221 -5.67 10.52 24.59
N ARG A 222 -5.95 10.20 25.87
CA ARG A 222 -7.23 10.52 26.55
C ARG A 222 -8.46 10.13 25.70
N ARG A 223 -8.31 9.10 24.87
CA ARG A 223 -9.30 8.52 23.96
C ARG A 223 -9.17 7.00 24.06
N GLY A 224 -10.25 6.26 23.82
CA GLY A 224 -10.17 4.80 23.59
C GLY A 224 -10.41 3.91 24.81
N THR A 225 -11.49 4.12 25.56
CA THR A 225 -11.95 3.08 26.49
C THR A 225 -12.43 1.85 25.72
N THR A 226 -13.05 2.04 24.54
CA THR A 226 -13.61 0.95 23.73
C THR A 226 -12.60 -0.10 23.31
N ALA A 227 -11.37 0.27 22.91
CA ALA A 227 -10.34 -0.71 22.54
C ALA A 227 -9.92 -1.59 23.74
N VAL A 228 -9.78 -0.97 24.93
CA VAL A 228 -9.48 -1.67 26.18
C VAL A 228 -10.65 -2.57 26.57
N GLU A 229 -11.88 -2.04 26.57
CA GLU A 229 -13.11 -2.79 26.88
C GLU A 229 -13.29 -4.02 25.98
N MET A 230 -13.08 -3.87 24.67
CA MET A 230 -13.19 -4.99 23.72
C MET A 230 -12.15 -6.08 23.98
N LEU A 231 -10.89 -5.70 24.17
CA LEU A 231 -9.81 -6.65 24.44
C LEU A 231 -10.02 -7.33 25.78
N THR A 232 -10.33 -6.59 26.85
CA THR A 232 -10.66 -7.15 28.17
C THR A 232 -11.80 -8.17 28.07
N LYS A 233 -12.92 -7.80 27.44
CA LYS A 233 -14.08 -8.68 27.29
C LYS A 233 -13.74 -9.94 26.49
N TYR A 234 -12.99 -9.81 25.40
CA TYR A 234 -12.61 -10.96 24.58
C TYR A 234 -11.75 -11.96 25.39
N CYS A 235 -10.76 -11.46 26.14
CA CYS A 235 -9.90 -12.27 26.98
C CYS A 235 -10.67 -12.95 28.13
N GLU A 236 -11.72 -12.33 28.67
CA GLU A 236 -12.60 -12.93 29.68
C GLU A 236 -13.45 -14.08 29.11
N THR A 237 -13.95 -13.94 27.87
CA THR A 237 -14.85 -14.94 27.26
C THR A 237 -14.16 -16.21 26.74
N LYS A 238 -12.83 -16.21 26.62
CA LYS A 238 -12.02 -17.34 26.11
C LYS A 238 -11.25 -18.10 27.18
N LYS A 239 -11.40 -17.73 28.46
CA LYS A 239 -10.94 -18.51 29.62
C LYS A 239 -11.98 -19.56 29.99
#